data_AF-A0A3M1E6H1-F1
#
_entry.id   AF-A0A3M1E6H1-F1
#
_cell.length_a   1.000
_cell.length_b   1.000
_cell.length_c   1.000
_cell.angle_alpha   90.00
_cell.angle_beta   90.00
_cell.angle_gamma   90.00
#
_symmetry.space_group_name_H-M   'P 1'
#
loop_
_entity.id
_entity.type
_entity.pdbx_description
1 polymer ?
#
loop_
_entity_poly.entity_id
_entity_poly.type
_entity_poly.pdbx_seq_one_letter_code
_entity_poly.pdbx_strand_id
1 'polypeptide(L)'
;MQCVSCGFENIPGTTLCVRCASPLRLGEIALEPPRARRWGLRTRVDRLFNRMLNRMLAPAGRMRAFVSAVWARCGGIVPEAVDGRALRWSIVPGLGHLKTGRRRRGRILLLAWIGFVILSILGIGTDWGLYALSAVVAVHAVAIVTLLAANLVYERLVVRLAFGLVLFLCLRVFLYGSVLWFGGRFCTLVPMWGGTAEGAIRAGDVLVCAGPWLRPDRFQRGDIVFYEVHEALLDSAILHHGPSVDRIVAAPGDTIRWKEGALWVNGTPVAPGGVRSAITQHVKEFTRTLGTREYAVVVGYEADPRFPLGPLRMMTAGWRHRYYFLHIVRHEDIRGKVIFRLRPLDRFGFIE
;
A
#
# COMPACT_ATOMS: atom_id res chain seq x y z
N MET A 1 21.75 23.54 -57.15
CA MET A 1 21.58 22.09 -56.92
C MET A 1 20.15 21.82 -56.50
N GLN A 2 19.41 20.95 -57.20
CA GLN A 2 18.00 20.70 -56.89
C GLN A 2 17.85 19.61 -55.81
N CYS A 3 16.99 19.84 -54.81
CA CYS A 3 16.73 18.89 -53.74
C CYS A 3 15.89 17.71 -54.24
N VAL A 4 16.39 16.48 -54.08
CA VAL A 4 15.70 15.25 -54.51
C VAL A 4 14.39 14.98 -53.77
N SER A 5 14.21 15.52 -52.55
CA SER A 5 12.98 15.30 -51.78
C SER A 5 11.86 16.26 -52.12
N CYS A 6 12.16 17.53 -52.43
CA CYS A 6 11.14 18.58 -52.58
C CYS A 6 11.26 19.42 -53.84
N GLY A 7 12.23 19.14 -54.72
CA GLY A 7 12.43 19.83 -55.99
C GLY A 7 12.99 21.25 -55.88
N PHE A 8 13.34 21.72 -54.68
CA PHE A 8 13.82 23.10 -54.47
C PHE A 8 15.26 23.30 -54.97
N GLU A 9 15.52 24.37 -55.71
CA GLU A 9 16.88 24.76 -56.13
C GLU A 9 17.63 25.47 -55.01
N ASN A 10 18.67 24.82 -54.48
CA ASN A 10 19.48 25.35 -53.40
C ASN A 10 20.74 26.06 -53.90
N ILE A 11 21.18 27.02 -53.09
CA ILE A 11 22.40 27.81 -53.27
C ILE A 11 23.63 26.87 -53.24
N PRO A 12 24.58 27.00 -54.19
CA PRO A 12 25.82 26.22 -54.17
C PRO A 12 26.57 26.31 -52.83
N GLY A 13 27.11 25.19 -52.35
CA GLY A 13 27.86 25.13 -51.08
C GLY A 13 27.04 24.75 -49.84
N THR A 14 25.71 24.66 -49.94
CA THR A 14 24.85 24.17 -48.85
C THR A 14 24.82 22.63 -48.80
N THR A 15 24.93 22.05 -47.60
CA THR A 15 24.90 20.58 -47.39
C THR A 15 23.49 20.03 -47.16
N LEU A 16 22.56 20.89 -46.71
CA LEU A 16 21.16 20.57 -46.45
C LEU A 16 20.25 21.50 -47.26
N CYS A 17 19.08 20.99 -47.65
CA CYS A 17 18.07 21.78 -48.33
C CYS A 17 17.48 22.83 -47.38
N VAL A 18 17.48 24.10 -47.79
CA VAL A 18 16.95 25.21 -46.97
C VAL A 18 15.45 25.04 -46.67
N ARG A 19 14.70 24.38 -47.56
CA ARG A 19 13.25 24.21 -47.43
C ARG A 19 12.84 23.06 -46.52
N CYS A 20 13.48 21.89 -46.64
CA CYS A 20 13.05 20.67 -45.94
C CYS A 20 14.15 20.01 -45.10
N ALA A 21 15.33 20.62 -45.02
CA ALA A 21 16.51 20.08 -44.34
C ALA A 21 16.99 18.71 -44.85
N SER A 22 16.53 18.25 -46.02
CA SER A 22 17.00 17.01 -46.64
C SER A 22 18.46 17.18 -47.13
N PRO A 23 19.36 16.22 -46.87
CA PRO A 23 20.74 16.29 -47.34
C PRO A 23 20.82 16.31 -48.88
N LEU A 24 21.60 17.26 -49.41
CA LEU A 24 21.72 17.49 -50.86
C LEU A 24 22.77 16.59 -51.53
N ARG A 25 23.66 15.98 -50.74
CA ARG A 25 24.65 15.00 -51.20
C ARG A 25 24.29 13.61 -50.69
N LEU A 26 23.67 12.81 -51.55
CA LEU A 26 23.38 11.39 -51.27
C LEU A 26 24.65 10.51 -51.20
N GLY A 27 25.76 10.96 -51.79
CA GLY A 27 27.01 10.20 -51.88
C GLY A 27 27.79 10.03 -50.56
N GLU A 28 27.45 10.78 -49.51
CA GLU A 28 28.16 10.73 -48.21
C GLU A 28 27.32 10.11 -47.08
N ILE A 29 26.09 9.68 -47.36
CA ILE A 29 25.31 8.91 -46.39
C ILE A 29 25.85 7.49 -46.44
N ALA A 30 26.87 7.22 -45.62
CA ALA A 30 27.26 5.87 -45.26
C ALA A 30 26.06 5.21 -44.56
N LEU A 31 25.15 4.65 -45.34
CA LEU A 31 24.24 3.62 -44.88
C LEU A 31 25.14 2.43 -44.52
N GLU A 32 25.69 2.43 -43.32
CA GLU A 32 26.15 1.20 -42.70
C GLU A 32 24.90 0.38 -42.40
N PRO A 33 24.58 -0.66 -43.20
CA PRO A 33 23.51 -1.56 -42.83
C PRO A 33 23.86 -2.12 -41.44
N PRO A 34 22.90 -2.24 -40.51
CA PRO A 34 23.17 -2.78 -39.18
C PRO A 34 23.86 -4.13 -39.33
N ARG A 35 25.16 -4.16 -39.04
CA ARG A 35 26.02 -5.33 -39.24
C ARG A 35 25.45 -6.44 -38.37
N ALA A 36 24.97 -7.51 -38.98
CA ALA A 36 24.45 -8.66 -38.24
C ALA A 36 25.55 -9.16 -37.29
N ARG A 37 25.31 -9.05 -35.97
CA ARG A 37 26.24 -9.55 -34.95
C ARG A 37 26.49 -11.03 -35.24
N ARG A 38 27.76 -11.39 -35.47
CA ARG A 38 28.22 -12.75 -35.85
C ARG A 38 27.78 -13.87 -34.90
N TRP A 39 27.34 -13.55 -33.68
CA TRP A 39 27.02 -14.52 -32.63
C TRP A 39 25.52 -14.64 -32.33
N GLY A 40 24.66 -13.97 -33.10
CA GLY A 40 23.22 -14.06 -32.96
C GLY A 40 22.62 -15.27 -33.69
N LEU A 41 23.02 -16.49 -33.33
CA LEU A 41 22.28 -17.69 -33.73
C LEU A 41 20.91 -17.63 -33.04
N ARG A 42 19.93 -17.01 -33.70
CA ARG A 42 18.52 -17.01 -33.26
C ARG A 42 18.02 -18.45 -33.28
N THR A 43 18.17 -19.11 -32.15
CA THR A 43 17.66 -20.46 -31.94
C THR A 43 16.13 -20.47 -32.13
N ARG A 44 15.54 -21.64 -32.37
CA ARG A 44 14.06 -21.77 -32.37
C ARG A 44 13.47 -21.25 -31.04
N VAL A 45 14.21 -21.42 -29.94
CA VAL A 45 13.84 -20.94 -28.61
C VAL A 45 13.79 -19.41 -28.57
N ASP A 46 14.78 -18.70 -29.09
CA ASP A 46 14.75 -17.22 -29.17
C ASP A 46 13.58 -16.70 -30.00
N ARG A 47 13.21 -17.39 -31.08
CA ARG A 47 12.05 -17.00 -31.89
C ARG A 47 10.74 -17.21 -31.15
N LEU A 48 10.65 -18.28 -30.34
CA LEU A 48 9.48 -18.57 -29.52
C LEU A 48 9.36 -17.60 -28.34
N PHE A 49 10.49 -17.32 -27.67
CA PHE A 49 10.58 -16.34 -26.59
C PHE A 49 10.26 -14.93 -27.11
N ASN A 50 10.83 -14.51 -28.23
CA ASN A 50 10.49 -13.20 -28.83
C ASN A 50 9.04 -13.14 -29.33
N ARG A 51 8.43 -14.24 -29.83
CA ARG A 51 7.00 -14.26 -30.17
C ARG A 51 6.13 -14.15 -28.92
N MET A 52 6.50 -14.81 -27.83
CA MET A 52 5.78 -14.74 -26.56
C MET A 52 5.91 -13.36 -25.94
N LEU A 53 7.13 -12.81 -25.90
CA LEU A 53 7.42 -11.46 -25.43
C LEU A 53 6.67 -10.42 -26.29
N ASN A 54 6.70 -10.54 -27.61
CA ASN A 54 5.93 -9.67 -28.50
C ASN A 54 4.42 -9.86 -28.38
N ARG A 55 3.91 -11.04 -28.03
CA ARG A 55 2.48 -11.24 -27.72
C ARG A 55 2.09 -10.63 -26.37
N MET A 56 2.96 -10.72 -25.36
CA MET A 56 2.77 -10.08 -24.06
C MET A 56 2.92 -8.55 -24.13
N LEU A 57 3.79 -8.06 -25.02
CA LEU A 57 4.02 -6.64 -25.27
C LEU A 57 3.14 -6.07 -26.39
N ALA A 58 2.46 -6.89 -27.20
CA ALA A 58 1.52 -6.44 -28.24
C ALA A 58 0.34 -5.59 -27.70
N PRO A 59 -0.21 -5.83 -26.49
CA PRO A 59 -1.13 -4.91 -25.84
C PRO A 59 -0.45 -3.58 -25.55
N ALA A 60 0.80 -3.57 -25.09
CA ALA A 60 1.57 -2.34 -24.86
C ALA A 60 1.92 -1.62 -26.18
N GLY A 61 2.18 -2.35 -27.26
CA GLY A 61 2.40 -1.80 -28.61
C GLY A 61 1.12 -1.23 -29.22
N ARG A 62 -0.03 -1.90 -29.05
CA ARG A 62 -1.35 -1.37 -29.41
C ARG A 62 -1.73 -0.18 -28.56
N MET A 63 -1.42 -0.19 -27.26
CA MET A 63 -1.60 0.95 -26.37
C MET A 63 -0.69 2.10 -26.78
N ARG A 64 0.57 1.85 -27.15
CA ARG A 64 1.51 2.87 -27.60
C ARG A 64 1.11 3.44 -28.97
N ALA A 65 0.62 2.61 -29.89
CA ALA A 65 0.06 3.03 -31.18
C ALA A 65 -1.25 3.78 -31.02
N PHE A 66 -2.12 3.37 -30.09
CA PHE A 66 -3.35 4.07 -29.72
C PHE A 66 -3.03 5.41 -29.07
N VAL A 67 -2.13 5.45 -28.09
CA VAL A 67 -1.66 6.67 -27.45
C VAL A 67 -0.96 7.57 -28.48
N SER A 68 -0.13 7.04 -29.38
CA SER A 68 0.51 7.84 -30.42
C SER A 68 -0.47 8.30 -31.49
N ALA A 69 -1.50 7.52 -31.82
CA ALA A 69 -2.54 7.93 -32.76
C ALA A 69 -3.48 8.97 -32.13
N VAL A 70 -3.89 8.79 -30.88
CA VAL A 70 -4.62 9.79 -30.09
C VAL A 70 -3.75 11.05 -29.96
N TRP A 71 -2.48 10.91 -29.62
CA TRP A 71 -1.56 12.04 -29.48
C TRP A 71 -1.20 12.68 -30.82
N ALA A 72 -1.13 11.95 -31.93
CA ALA A 72 -0.95 12.53 -33.27
C ALA A 72 -2.23 13.25 -33.75
N ARG A 73 -3.40 12.70 -33.40
CA ARG A 73 -4.71 13.29 -33.72
C ARG A 73 -5.02 14.52 -32.86
N CYS A 74 -4.51 14.56 -31.62
CA CYS A 74 -4.49 15.75 -30.76
C CYS A 74 -3.30 16.68 -31.11
N GLY A 75 -2.21 16.15 -31.66
CA GLY A 75 -0.91 16.81 -31.85
C GLY A 75 -0.88 17.91 -32.91
N GLY A 76 -1.91 17.97 -33.77
CA GLY A 76 -2.13 19.12 -34.65
C GLY A 76 -2.63 20.38 -33.93
N ILE A 77 -3.00 20.29 -32.65
CA ILE A 77 -3.63 21.36 -31.86
C ILE A 77 -3.04 21.44 -30.44
N VAL A 78 -1.76 21.08 -30.26
CA VAL A 78 -1.04 21.29 -29.00
C VAL A 78 -0.12 22.50 -29.19
N PRO A 79 -0.55 23.71 -28.80
CA PRO A 79 0.22 24.93 -29.09
C PRO A 79 1.50 25.05 -28.26
N GLU A 80 1.68 24.25 -27.20
CA GLU A 80 2.89 24.26 -26.37
C GLU A 80 3.36 22.84 -26.02
N ALA A 81 4.57 22.49 -26.46
CA ALA A 81 5.23 21.27 -26.02
C ALA A 81 5.45 21.34 -24.50
N VAL A 82 4.82 20.43 -23.76
CA VAL A 82 5.04 20.31 -22.31
C VAL A 82 6.46 19.81 -22.10
N ASP A 83 7.27 20.56 -21.38
CA ASP A 83 8.60 20.11 -21.00
C ASP A 83 8.51 18.80 -20.20
N GLY A 84 8.97 17.71 -20.82
CA GLY A 84 8.98 16.38 -20.20
C GLY A 84 9.82 16.34 -18.91
N ARG A 85 10.76 17.29 -18.71
CA ARG A 85 11.43 17.45 -17.42
C ARG A 85 10.46 17.94 -16.35
N ALA A 86 9.63 18.94 -16.65
CA ALA A 86 8.63 19.46 -15.72
C ALA A 86 7.63 18.37 -15.30
N LEU A 87 7.22 17.51 -16.24
CA LEU A 87 6.32 16.39 -15.94
C LEU A 87 6.98 15.35 -15.01
N ARG A 88 8.27 15.02 -15.22
CA ARG A 88 9.03 14.14 -14.30
C ARG A 88 9.14 14.71 -12.90
N TRP A 89 9.35 16.03 -12.78
CA TRP A 89 9.37 16.70 -11.48
C TRP A 89 8.01 16.68 -10.78
N SER A 90 6.91 16.51 -11.51
CA SER A 90 5.58 16.39 -10.92
C SER A 90 5.33 15.09 -10.14
N ILE A 91 6.32 14.16 -10.05
CA ILE A 91 6.29 13.07 -9.05
C ILE A 91 6.10 13.63 -7.62
N VAL A 92 6.62 14.84 -7.37
CA VAL A 92 6.30 15.61 -6.16
C VAL A 92 5.39 16.77 -6.55
N PRO A 93 4.17 16.85 -6.00
CA PRO A 93 3.21 17.90 -6.36
C PRO A 93 3.78 19.30 -6.21
N GLY A 94 3.59 20.13 -7.23
CA GLY A 94 4.06 21.52 -7.25
C GLY A 94 5.49 21.73 -7.77
N LEU A 95 6.38 20.73 -7.73
CA LEU A 95 7.77 20.92 -8.21
C LEU A 95 7.85 21.21 -9.73
N GLY A 96 7.01 20.59 -10.54
CA GLY A 96 6.93 20.90 -11.98
C GLY A 96 6.58 22.37 -12.27
N HIS A 97 5.74 22.99 -11.42
CA HIS A 97 5.41 24.41 -11.49
C HIS A 97 6.59 25.30 -11.06
N LEU A 98 7.34 24.90 -10.03
CA LEU A 98 8.52 25.64 -9.61
C LEU A 98 9.60 25.64 -10.70
N LYS A 99 9.79 24.50 -11.39
CA LYS A 99 10.77 24.34 -12.48
C LYS A 99 10.40 25.11 -13.74
N THR A 100 9.11 25.30 -14.01
CA THR A 100 8.60 26.11 -15.14
C THR A 100 8.42 27.59 -14.81
N GLY A 101 8.97 28.07 -13.68
CA GLY A 101 8.90 29.48 -13.28
C GLY A 101 7.59 29.92 -12.63
N ARG A 102 6.57 29.06 -12.55
CA ARG A 102 5.26 29.32 -11.92
C ARG A 102 5.33 29.19 -10.38
N ARG A 103 6.22 29.97 -9.75
CA ARG A 103 6.64 29.82 -8.35
C ARG A 103 5.48 29.84 -7.33
N ARG A 104 4.58 30.82 -7.42
CA ARG A 104 3.45 30.98 -6.46
C ARG A 104 2.54 29.74 -6.46
N ARG A 105 2.10 29.30 -7.64
CA ARG A 105 1.25 28.10 -7.78
C ARG A 105 1.97 26.84 -7.31
N GLY A 106 3.24 26.67 -7.67
CA GLY A 106 4.03 25.52 -7.23
C GLY A 106 4.17 25.44 -5.71
N ARG A 107 4.42 26.56 -5.03
CA ARG A 107 4.48 26.62 -3.56
C ARG A 107 3.14 26.27 -2.91
N ILE A 108 2.04 26.83 -3.39
CA ILE A 108 0.70 26.54 -2.84
C ILE A 108 0.38 25.05 -2.95
N LEU A 109 0.58 24.44 -4.14
CA LEU A 109 0.31 23.03 -4.37
C LEU A 109 1.22 22.12 -3.53
N LEU A 110 2.51 22.45 -3.43
CA LEU A 110 3.46 21.69 -2.63
C LEU A 110 3.12 21.76 -1.14
N LEU A 111 2.84 22.96 -0.61
CA LEU A 111 2.48 23.14 0.80
C LEU A 111 1.15 22.47 1.13
N ALA A 112 0.14 22.56 0.25
CA ALA A 112 -1.13 21.87 0.43
C ALA A 112 -0.92 20.34 0.47
N TRP A 113 -0.09 19.81 -0.44
CA TRP A 113 0.23 18.38 -0.46
C TRP A 113 0.95 17.94 0.82
N ILE A 114 1.98 18.66 1.26
CA ILE A 114 2.69 18.39 2.51
C ILE A 114 1.72 18.45 3.71
N GLY A 115 0.86 19.47 3.76
CA GLY A 115 -0.14 19.62 4.82
C GLY A 115 -1.09 18.42 4.90
N PHE A 116 -1.63 17.97 3.76
CA PHE A 116 -2.47 16.78 3.74
C PHE A 116 -1.71 15.48 4.04
N VAL A 117 -0.43 15.37 3.68
CA VAL A 117 0.41 14.23 4.08
C VAL A 117 0.56 14.19 5.59
N ILE A 118 0.91 15.32 6.22
CA ILE A 118 1.03 15.43 7.69
C ILE A 118 -0.31 15.07 8.36
N LEU A 119 -1.42 15.65 7.89
CA LEU A 119 -2.75 15.32 8.38
C LEU A 119 -3.05 13.82 8.23
N SER A 120 -2.76 13.21 7.09
CA SER A 120 -2.99 11.78 6.88
C SER A 120 -2.19 10.91 7.86
N ILE A 121 -0.96 11.30 8.18
CA ILE A 121 -0.09 10.60 9.13
C ILE A 121 -0.64 10.75 10.56
N LEU A 122 -1.01 11.96 10.97
CA LEU A 122 -1.63 12.21 12.28
C LEU A 122 -2.98 11.49 12.42
N GLY A 123 -3.70 11.34 11.30
CA GLY A 123 -4.97 10.66 11.19
C GLY A 123 -4.89 9.16 10.94
N ILE A 124 -3.71 8.55 10.98
CA ILE A 124 -3.58 7.10 10.80
C ILE A 124 -4.51 6.36 11.78
N GLY A 125 -5.24 5.38 11.26
CA GLY A 125 -6.22 4.58 12.00
C GLY A 125 -7.57 5.27 12.24
N THR A 126 -7.84 6.39 11.57
CA THR A 126 -9.12 7.11 11.64
C THR A 126 -9.68 7.39 10.25
N ASP A 127 -11.00 7.59 10.16
CA ASP A 127 -11.67 7.89 8.88
C ASP A 127 -11.18 9.20 8.26
N TRP A 128 -10.91 10.23 9.06
CA TRP A 128 -10.41 11.50 8.55
C TRP A 128 -8.99 11.40 7.99
N GLY A 129 -8.17 10.47 8.50
CA GLY A 129 -6.87 10.16 7.91
C GLY A 129 -7.00 9.61 6.49
N LEU A 130 -8.03 8.79 6.22
CA LEU A 130 -8.34 8.29 4.87
C LEU A 130 -8.82 9.41 3.93
N TYR A 131 -9.62 10.36 4.42
CA TYR A 131 -10.01 11.54 3.66
C TYR A 131 -8.81 12.45 3.36
N ALA A 132 -7.92 12.67 4.33
CA ALA A 132 -6.69 13.42 4.15
C ALA A 132 -5.78 12.76 3.11
N LEU A 133 -5.60 11.43 3.17
CA LEU A 133 -4.84 10.67 2.16
C LEU A 133 -5.48 10.78 0.76
N SER A 134 -6.81 10.79 0.67
CA SER A 134 -7.50 11.01 -0.61
C SER A 134 -7.25 12.43 -1.16
N ALA A 135 -7.22 13.44 -0.28
CA ALA A 135 -6.85 14.81 -0.63
C ALA A 135 -5.39 14.92 -1.09
N VAL A 136 -4.45 14.17 -0.51
CA VAL A 136 -3.06 14.07 -0.99
C VAL A 136 -3.02 13.66 -2.47
N VAL A 137 -3.79 12.64 -2.86
CA VAL A 137 -3.88 12.19 -4.26
C VAL A 137 -4.56 13.25 -5.14
N ALA A 138 -5.63 13.87 -4.65
CA ALA A 138 -6.36 14.91 -5.38
C ALA A 138 -5.47 16.13 -5.69
N VAL A 139 -4.74 16.65 -4.69
CA VAL A 139 -3.79 17.76 -4.88
C VAL A 139 -2.70 17.38 -5.88
N HIS A 140 -2.22 16.13 -5.83
CA HIS A 140 -1.25 15.63 -6.81
C HIS A 140 -1.83 15.64 -8.24
N ALA A 141 -3.05 15.14 -8.43
CA ALA A 141 -3.74 15.16 -9.72
C ALA A 141 -3.94 16.60 -10.22
N VAL A 142 -4.42 17.51 -9.36
CA VAL A 142 -4.59 18.94 -9.69
C VAL A 142 -3.26 19.55 -10.12
N ALA A 143 -2.16 19.27 -9.41
CA ALA A 143 -0.84 19.79 -9.76
C ALA A 143 -0.35 19.33 -11.16
N ILE A 144 -0.76 18.15 -11.63
CA ILE A 144 -0.43 17.69 -12.99
C ILE A 144 -1.39 18.31 -14.01
N VAL A 145 -2.70 18.32 -13.73
CA VAL A 145 -3.72 18.92 -14.61
C VAL A 145 -3.43 20.40 -14.86
N THR A 146 -3.07 21.17 -13.83
CA THR A 146 -2.76 22.60 -13.98
C THR A 146 -1.45 22.84 -14.73
N LEU A 147 -0.52 21.88 -14.68
CA LEU A 147 0.70 21.94 -15.49
C LEU A 147 0.35 21.76 -16.98
N LEU A 148 -0.59 20.87 -17.27
CA LEU A 148 -1.09 20.55 -18.61
C LEU A 148 -2.25 21.46 -19.09
N ALA A 149 -2.63 22.46 -18.29
CA ALA A 149 -3.83 23.26 -18.53
C ALA A 149 -3.84 23.96 -19.90
N ALA A 150 -2.69 24.43 -20.37
CA ALA A 150 -2.56 25.05 -21.69
C ALA A 150 -3.00 24.13 -22.83
N ASN A 151 -2.79 22.82 -22.70
CA ASN A 151 -3.21 21.85 -23.70
C ASN A 151 -4.65 21.39 -23.49
N LEU A 152 -5.05 21.22 -22.23
CA LEU A 152 -6.41 20.81 -21.89
C LEU A 152 -7.44 21.90 -22.19
N VAL A 153 -7.07 23.17 -22.30
CA VAL A 153 -8.00 24.28 -22.57
C VAL A 153 -8.63 24.23 -23.97
N TYR A 154 -8.07 23.47 -24.90
CA TYR A 154 -8.63 23.27 -26.24
C TYR A 154 -9.58 22.07 -26.31
N GLU A 155 -9.56 21.22 -25.28
CA GLU A 155 -10.39 20.02 -25.23
C GLU A 155 -11.79 20.31 -24.68
N ARG A 156 -12.76 19.46 -25.01
CA ARG A 156 -14.13 19.58 -24.48
C ARG A 156 -14.14 19.34 -22.96
N LEU A 157 -15.09 19.93 -22.24
CA LEU A 157 -15.23 19.77 -20.78
C LEU A 157 -15.25 18.30 -20.35
N VAL A 158 -16.01 17.45 -21.06
CA VAL A 158 -16.11 16.01 -20.78
C VAL A 158 -14.74 15.32 -20.89
N VAL A 159 -13.92 15.68 -21.89
CA VAL A 159 -12.57 15.12 -22.07
C VAL A 159 -11.66 15.55 -20.92
N ARG A 160 -11.74 16.82 -20.47
CA ARG A 160 -10.96 17.30 -19.32
C ARG A 160 -11.35 16.59 -18.03
N LEU A 161 -12.65 16.38 -17.80
CA LEU A 161 -13.16 15.64 -16.65
C LEU A 161 -12.70 14.18 -16.67
N ALA A 162 -12.84 13.51 -17.81
CA ALA A 162 -12.37 12.14 -17.99
C ALA A 162 -10.86 12.02 -17.78
N PHE A 163 -10.08 12.96 -18.32
CA PHE A 163 -8.62 13.01 -18.10
C PHE A 163 -8.28 13.16 -16.62
N GLY A 164 -8.93 14.10 -15.91
CA GLY A 164 -8.71 14.31 -14.48
C GLY A 164 -9.05 13.06 -13.65
N LEU A 165 -10.16 12.39 -13.96
CA LEU A 165 -10.58 11.15 -13.29
C LEU A 165 -9.58 10.01 -13.54
N VAL A 166 -9.21 9.77 -14.80
CA VAL A 166 -8.23 8.73 -15.16
C VAL A 166 -6.89 8.99 -14.48
N LEU A 167 -6.41 10.24 -14.50
CA LEU A 167 -5.19 10.62 -13.82
C LEU A 167 -5.25 10.37 -12.31
N PHE A 168 -6.36 10.75 -11.66
CA PHE A 168 -6.56 10.51 -10.22
C PHE A 168 -6.50 9.01 -9.90
N LEU A 169 -7.22 8.18 -10.67
CA LEU A 169 -7.21 6.72 -10.49
C LEU A 169 -5.82 6.14 -10.73
N CYS A 170 -5.11 6.58 -11.77
CA CYS A 170 -3.74 6.15 -12.05
C CYS A 170 -2.78 6.49 -10.89
N LEU A 171 -2.83 7.71 -10.36
CA LEU A 171 -2.03 8.10 -9.20
C LEU A 171 -2.41 7.26 -7.97
N ARG A 172 -3.71 7.10 -7.70
CA ARG A 172 -4.22 6.35 -6.54
C ARG A 172 -3.76 4.90 -6.53
N VAL A 173 -3.81 4.24 -7.69
CA VAL A 173 -3.50 2.82 -7.84
C VAL A 173 -2.00 2.60 -8.01
N PHE A 174 -1.36 3.25 -8.98
CA PHE A 174 0.00 2.92 -9.37
C PHE A 174 1.07 3.63 -8.55
N LEU A 175 0.85 4.89 -8.14
CA LEU A 175 1.84 5.61 -7.33
C LEU A 175 1.60 5.33 -5.85
N TYR A 176 0.46 5.80 -5.31
CA TYR A 176 0.17 5.70 -3.89
C TYR A 176 -0.18 4.26 -3.46
N GLY A 177 -0.90 3.52 -4.30
CA GLY A 177 -1.20 2.11 -4.03
C GLY A 177 0.07 1.26 -3.94
N SER A 178 1.05 1.47 -4.82
CA SER A 178 2.34 0.78 -4.74
C SER A 178 3.14 1.15 -3.50
N VAL A 179 3.15 2.43 -3.11
CA VAL A 179 3.82 2.88 -1.86
C VAL A 179 3.16 2.24 -0.63
N LEU A 180 1.83 2.24 -0.55
CA LEU A 180 1.09 1.62 0.55
C LEU A 180 1.26 0.11 0.57
N TRP A 181 1.25 -0.54 -0.60
CA TRP A 181 1.49 -1.97 -0.72
C TRP A 181 2.89 -2.34 -0.24
N PHE A 182 3.91 -1.61 -0.68
CA PHE A 182 5.29 -1.82 -0.26
C PHE A 182 5.47 -1.55 1.23
N GLY A 183 4.92 -0.45 1.74
CA GLY A 183 4.90 -0.16 3.17
C GLY A 183 4.24 -1.27 3.99
N GLY A 184 3.11 -1.79 3.51
CA GLY A 184 2.38 -2.92 4.09
C GLY A 184 3.19 -4.21 4.18
N ARG A 185 4.21 -4.39 3.33
CA ARG A 185 5.13 -5.54 3.41
C ARG A 185 6.08 -5.46 4.61
N PHE A 186 6.47 -4.25 5.02
CA PHE A 186 7.34 -4.04 6.17
C PHE A 186 6.55 -3.84 7.46
N CYS A 187 5.46 -3.06 7.41
CA CYS A 187 4.69 -2.67 8.57
C CYS A 187 3.20 -2.76 8.27
N THR A 188 2.44 -3.41 9.14
CA THR A 188 0.98 -3.41 9.10
C THR A 188 0.44 -2.52 10.21
N LEU A 189 -0.46 -1.61 9.87
CA LEU A 189 -1.14 -0.74 10.84
C LEU A 189 -2.43 -1.42 11.29
N VAL A 190 -2.57 -1.63 12.59
CA VAL A 190 -3.72 -2.32 13.19
C VAL A 190 -4.45 -1.34 14.12
N PRO A 191 -5.55 -0.73 13.67
CA PRO A 191 -6.39 0.08 14.55
C PRO A 191 -7.18 -0.81 15.50
N MET A 192 -7.15 -0.48 16.80
CA MET A 192 -7.88 -1.21 17.84
C MET A 192 -9.24 -0.55 18.09
N TRP A 193 -10.31 -1.19 17.64
CA TRP A 193 -11.68 -0.67 17.79
C TRP A 193 -12.36 -1.12 19.08
N GLY A 194 -11.82 -2.14 19.76
CA GLY A 194 -12.28 -2.66 21.05
C GLY A 194 -11.10 -2.96 21.97
N GLY A 195 -11.38 -3.17 23.27
CA GLY A 195 -10.35 -3.41 24.27
C GLY A 195 -9.96 -4.88 24.39
N THR A 196 -8.70 -5.20 24.14
CA THR A 196 -8.05 -6.43 24.64
C THR A 196 -6.56 -6.23 24.96
N ALA A 197 -6.01 -7.20 25.72
CA ALA A 197 -4.67 -7.30 26.30
C ALA A 197 -4.33 -6.29 27.42
N GLU A 198 -4.76 -6.65 28.64
CA GLU A 198 -4.20 -6.24 29.93
C GLU A 198 -3.54 -4.85 29.99
N GLY A 199 -4.33 -3.79 29.82
CA GLY A 199 -3.90 -2.41 30.07
C GLY A 199 -2.84 -1.84 29.13
N ALA A 200 -2.01 -2.70 28.52
CA ALA A 200 -0.99 -2.37 27.55
C ALA A 200 -1.65 -1.97 26.23
N ILE A 201 -2.70 -2.64 25.78
CA ILE A 201 -3.43 -2.21 24.57
C ILE A 201 -4.83 -1.75 24.97
N ARG A 202 -5.28 -0.65 24.36
CA ARG A 202 -6.60 -0.05 24.63
C ARG A 202 -7.34 0.22 23.33
N ALA A 203 -8.66 0.30 23.43
CA ALA A 203 -9.49 0.81 22.34
C ALA A 203 -9.01 2.23 21.95
N GLY A 204 -8.91 2.49 20.65
CA GLY A 204 -8.35 3.70 20.08
C GLY A 204 -6.83 3.67 19.86
N ASP A 205 -6.13 2.62 20.32
CA ASP A 205 -4.73 2.44 19.98
C ASP A 205 -4.57 2.14 18.48
N VAL A 206 -3.48 2.61 17.89
CA VAL A 206 -3.08 2.18 16.54
C VAL A 206 -1.70 1.59 16.63
N LEU A 207 -1.61 0.31 16.31
CA LEU A 207 -0.41 -0.50 16.48
C LEU A 207 0.31 -0.66 15.16
N VAL A 208 1.64 -0.61 15.21
CA VAL A 208 2.53 -0.97 14.11
C VAL A 208 3.02 -2.38 14.35
N CYS A 209 2.61 -3.30 13.48
CA CYS A 209 3.03 -4.69 13.50
C CYS A 209 4.07 -4.95 12.42
N ALA A 210 5.01 -5.86 12.67
CA ALA A 210 5.92 -6.40 11.68
C ALA A 210 5.10 -6.98 10.53
N GLY A 211 5.29 -6.45 9.32
CA GLY A 211 4.68 -6.97 8.11
C GLY A 211 5.34 -8.28 7.66
N PRO A 212 4.84 -8.88 6.57
CA PRO A 212 5.31 -10.18 6.08
C PRO A 212 6.83 -10.30 5.88
N TRP A 213 7.53 -9.21 5.55
CA TRP A 213 8.98 -9.23 5.34
C TRP A 213 9.81 -9.03 6.63
N LEU A 214 9.20 -8.49 7.69
CA LEU A 214 9.85 -8.31 8.99
C LEU A 214 9.34 -9.31 10.04
N ARG A 215 8.42 -10.21 9.66
CA ARG A 215 7.84 -11.22 10.55
C ARG A 215 8.93 -12.22 10.97
N PRO A 216 9.15 -12.46 12.27
CA PRO A 216 10.12 -13.45 12.70
C PRO A 216 9.65 -14.87 12.37
N ASP A 217 10.60 -15.77 12.12
CA ASP A 217 10.30 -17.19 11.86
C ASP A 217 9.73 -17.91 13.09
N ARG A 218 10.04 -17.41 14.28
CA ARG A 218 9.54 -17.93 15.56
C ARG A 218 9.18 -16.78 16.47
N PHE A 219 8.07 -16.93 17.18
CA PHE A 219 7.66 -16.02 18.23
C PHE A 219 8.04 -16.59 19.59
N GLN A 220 8.26 -15.71 20.56
CA GLN A 220 8.65 -16.06 21.92
C GLN A 220 7.50 -15.83 22.89
N ARG A 221 7.55 -16.48 24.06
CA ARG A 221 6.64 -16.14 25.15
C ARG A 221 6.83 -14.66 25.52
N GLY A 222 5.73 -13.98 25.78
CA GLY A 222 5.70 -12.54 26.05
C GLY A 222 5.57 -11.68 24.79
N ASP A 223 5.81 -12.20 23.58
CA ASP A 223 5.57 -11.43 22.37
C ASP A 223 4.09 -11.08 22.23
N ILE A 224 3.80 -9.82 21.93
CA ILE A 224 2.48 -9.36 21.54
C ILE A 224 2.35 -9.55 20.03
N VAL A 225 1.34 -10.29 19.60
CA VAL A 225 1.17 -10.67 18.20
C VAL A 225 -0.19 -10.27 17.67
N PHE A 226 -0.20 -9.82 16.42
CA PHE A 226 -1.38 -9.64 15.59
C PHE A 226 -1.65 -10.94 14.82
N TYR A 227 -2.84 -11.50 14.96
CA TYR A 227 -3.23 -12.76 14.34
C TYR A 227 -4.70 -12.74 13.89
N GLU A 228 -5.05 -13.67 13.01
CA GLU A 228 -6.43 -13.90 12.61
C GLU A 228 -7.04 -15.03 13.42
N VAL A 229 -8.22 -14.77 13.98
CA VAL A 229 -9.03 -15.78 14.63
C VAL A 229 -9.95 -16.40 13.59
N HIS A 230 -9.79 -17.70 13.38
CA HIS A 230 -10.78 -18.49 12.65
C HIS A 230 -11.94 -18.84 13.57
N GLU A 231 -13.14 -18.94 13.01
CA GLU A 231 -14.38 -19.18 13.77
C GLU A 231 -14.20 -20.36 14.74
N ALA A 232 -14.36 -20.07 16.03
CA ALA A 232 -14.26 -21.06 17.08
C ALA A 232 -15.63 -21.21 17.73
N LEU A 233 -16.22 -22.39 17.57
CA LEU A 233 -17.40 -22.79 18.32
C LEU A 233 -16.93 -23.21 19.72
N LEU A 234 -17.20 -22.38 20.71
CA LEU A 234 -17.08 -22.76 22.12
C LEU A 234 -18.47 -23.25 22.56
N ASP A 235 -18.51 -24.16 23.55
CA ASP A 235 -19.76 -24.78 24.05
C ASP A 235 -20.88 -23.78 24.43
N SER A 236 -20.53 -22.50 24.65
CA SER A 236 -21.47 -21.42 24.99
C SER A 236 -21.20 -20.08 24.29
N ALA A 237 -20.27 -20.03 23.33
CA ALA A 237 -19.93 -18.78 22.64
C ALA A 237 -19.46 -19.03 21.20
N ILE A 238 -19.94 -18.21 20.27
CA ILE A 238 -19.41 -18.17 18.91
C ILE A 238 -18.39 -17.05 18.87
N LEU A 239 -17.12 -17.40 18.69
CA LEU A 239 -16.10 -16.40 18.47
C LEU A 239 -16.04 -16.08 16.97
N HIS A 240 -16.49 -14.88 16.61
CA HIS A 240 -16.53 -14.46 15.22
C HIS A 240 -15.13 -14.34 14.63
N HIS A 241 -15.01 -14.73 13.35
CA HIS A 241 -13.77 -14.59 12.58
C HIS A 241 -13.32 -13.13 12.55
N GLY A 242 -12.05 -12.87 12.89
CA GLY A 242 -11.54 -11.51 12.87
C GLY A 242 -10.10 -11.33 13.33
N PRO A 243 -9.54 -10.13 13.10
CA PRO A 243 -8.22 -9.76 13.60
C PRO A 243 -8.22 -9.62 15.14
N SER A 244 -7.22 -10.18 15.81
CA SER A 244 -6.97 -9.95 17.24
C SER A 244 -5.51 -9.64 17.55
N VAL A 245 -5.26 -9.00 18.69
CA VAL A 245 -3.93 -8.69 19.18
C VAL A 245 -3.81 -9.11 20.64
N ASP A 246 -2.95 -10.08 20.92
CA ASP A 246 -2.79 -10.65 22.26
C ASP A 246 -1.35 -11.09 22.53
N ARG A 247 -1.04 -11.38 23.80
CA ARG A 247 0.28 -11.82 24.24
C ARG A 247 0.40 -13.35 24.17
N ILE A 248 1.51 -13.84 23.63
CA ILE A 248 1.86 -15.26 23.64
C ILE A 248 2.24 -15.67 25.06
N VAL A 249 1.52 -16.63 25.62
CA VAL A 249 1.78 -17.18 26.96
C VAL A 249 2.56 -18.49 26.89
N ALA A 250 2.40 -19.26 25.81
CA ALA A 250 3.14 -20.51 25.59
C ALA A 250 3.50 -20.67 24.10
N ALA A 251 4.69 -21.22 23.86
CA ALA A 251 5.30 -21.41 22.56
C ALA A 251 5.29 -22.91 22.15
N PRO A 252 5.65 -23.26 20.91
CA PRO A 252 5.68 -24.64 20.45
C PRO A 252 6.46 -25.59 21.37
N GLY A 253 5.87 -26.76 21.66
CA GLY A 253 6.44 -27.76 22.57
C GLY A 253 6.09 -27.56 24.05
N ASP A 254 5.53 -26.41 24.43
CA ASP A 254 5.10 -26.18 25.80
C ASP A 254 3.87 -27.01 26.17
N THR A 255 3.83 -27.45 27.42
CA THR A 255 2.67 -28.09 28.02
C THR A 255 1.89 -27.06 28.81
N ILE A 256 0.70 -26.72 28.30
CA ILE A 256 -0.26 -25.86 28.96
C ILE A 256 -1.20 -26.71 29.81
N ARG A 257 -1.48 -26.26 31.03
CA ARG A 257 -2.44 -26.88 31.93
C ARG A 257 -3.32 -25.81 32.55
N TRP A 258 -4.63 -25.96 32.42
CA TRP A 258 -5.59 -25.14 33.15
C TRP A 258 -6.05 -25.95 34.37
N LYS A 259 -5.80 -25.42 35.56
CA LYS A 259 -6.13 -26.08 36.83
C LYS A 259 -6.50 -25.03 37.87
N GLU A 260 -7.59 -25.26 38.61
CA GLU A 260 -8.03 -24.38 39.71
C GLU A 260 -8.15 -22.89 39.32
N GLY A 261 -8.57 -22.62 38.08
CA GLY A 261 -8.68 -21.25 37.58
C GLY A 261 -7.34 -20.55 37.33
N ALA A 262 -6.25 -21.28 37.23
CA ALA A 262 -4.94 -20.77 36.84
C ALA A 262 -4.42 -21.47 35.59
N LEU A 263 -3.77 -20.69 34.72
CA LEU A 263 -3.00 -21.22 33.61
C LEU A 263 -1.58 -21.54 34.07
N TRP A 264 -1.15 -22.76 33.80
CA TRP A 264 0.20 -23.26 34.05
C TRP A 264 0.87 -23.57 32.72
N VAL A 265 2.14 -23.21 32.58
CA VAL A 265 2.97 -23.49 31.42
C VAL A 265 4.22 -24.22 31.88
N ASN A 266 4.40 -25.46 31.43
CA ASN A 266 5.48 -26.35 31.86
C ASN A 266 5.59 -26.48 33.39
N GLY A 267 4.44 -26.54 34.08
CA GLY A 267 4.38 -26.67 35.55
C GLY A 267 4.66 -25.37 36.32
N THR A 268 4.91 -24.24 35.65
CA THR A 268 5.02 -22.92 36.29
C THR A 268 3.71 -22.14 36.10
N PRO A 269 3.12 -21.56 37.16
CA PRO A 269 1.90 -20.78 37.01
C PRO A 269 2.22 -19.46 36.29
N VAL A 270 1.39 -19.09 35.32
CA VAL A 270 1.50 -17.80 34.64
C VAL A 270 0.96 -16.72 35.60
N ALA A 271 1.75 -15.66 35.83
CA ALA A 271 1.43 -14.66 36.84
C ALA A 271 0.02 -14.06 36.64
N PRO A 272 -0.73 -13.75 37.71
CA PRO A 272 -2.10 -13.23 37.62
C PRO A 272 -2.20 -11.86 36.95
N GLY A 273 -1.10 -11.09 36.90
CA GLY A 273 -1.02 -9.85 36.11
C GLY A 273 -0.97 -10.07 34.59
N GLY A 274 -1.02 -11.34 34.18
CA GLY A 274 -1.14 -11.88 32.82
C GLY A 274 -2.55 -12.42 32.45
N VAL A 275 -3.33 -12.83 33.46
CA VAL A 275 -4.58 -13.59 33.32
C VAL A 275 -5.46 -13.45 34.57
N ARG A 276 -5.84 -12.23 34.99
CA ARG A 276 -6.77 -12.08 36.14
C ARG A 276 -8.21 -12.21 35.68
N SER A 277 -8.69 -13.45 35.68
CA SER A 277 -10.02 -13.82 35.21
C SER A 277 -11.09 -13.75 36.29
N ALA A 278 -12.22 -13.13 35.94
CA ALA A 278 -13.50 -13.22 36.63
C ALA A 278 -14.38 -14.36 36.06
N ILE A 279 -13.84 -15.21 35.16
CA ILE A 279 -14.56 -16.26 34.39
C ILE A 279 -13.89 -17.63 34.56
N THR A 280 -12.97 -17.73 35.52
CA THR A 280 -12.12 -18.91 35.76
C THR A 280 -12.88 -20.08 36.35
N GLN A 281 -14.16 -19.90 36.65
CA GLN A 281 -15.00 -20.89 37.33
C GLN A 281 -15.63 -21.93 36.38
N HIS A 282 -15.56 -21.76 35.05
CA HIS A 282 -16.27 -22.65 34.10
C HIS A 282 -15.39 -23.41 33.09
N VAL A 283 -14.07 -23.19 33.08
CA VAL A 283 -13.17 -23.95 32.21
C VAL A 283 -12.84 -25.27 32.91
N LYS A 284 -13.24 -26.40 32.31
CA LYS A 284 -12.86 -27.74 32.77
C LYS A 284 -11.33 -27.84 32.83
N GLU A 285 -10.80 -28.52 33.84
CA GLU A 285 -9.37 -28.79 33.89
C GLU A 285 -8.92 -29.51 32.61
N PHE A 286 -7.83 -29.04 32.01
CA PHE A 286 -7.26 -29.70 30.85
C PHE A 286 -5.74 -29.55 30.85
N THR A 287 -5.07 -30.49 30.19
CA THR A 287 -3.64 -30.45 29.93
C THR A 287 -3.41 -30.76 28.46
N ARG A 288 -2.61 -29.96 27.77
CA ARG A 288 -2.27 -30.16 26.37
C ARG A 288 -0.83 -29.72 26.11
N THR A 289 -0.08 -30.52 25.37
CA THR A 289 1.21 -30.11 24.81
C THR A 289 0.97 -29.47 23.44
N LEU A 290 1.51 -28.27 23.23
CA LEU A 290 1.40 -27.54 21.98
C LEU A 290 2.24 -28.19 20.89
N GLY A 291 1.66 -28.29 19.68
CA GLY A 291 2.38 -28.77 18.51
C GLY A 291 3.55 -27.86 18.09
N THR A 292 4.32 -28.31 17.10
CA THR A 292 5.54 -27.63 16.62
C THR A 292 5.31 -26.25 15.99
N ARG A 293 4.06 -25.90 15.68
CA ARG A 293 3.65 -24.61 15.10
C ARG A 293 2.46 -23.98 15.83
N GLU A 294 2.16 -24.45 17.03
CA GLU A 294 1.06 -23.96 17.84
C GLU A 294 1.58 -23.04 18.94
N TYR A 295 0.88 -21.93 19.14
CA TYR A 295 1.12 -20.96 20.20
C TYR A 295 -0.14 -20.85 21.03
N ALA A 296 -0.02 -20.68 22.34
CA ALA A 296 -1.16 -20.29 23.16
C ALA A 296 -1.11 -18.78 23.41
N VAL A 297 -2.22 -18.10 23.13
CA VAL A 297 -2.44 -16.69 23.45
C VAL A 297 -3.63 -16.58 24.40
N VAL A 298 -3.58 -15.62 25.32
CA VAL A 298 -4.70 -15.34 26.22
C VAL A 298 -5.41 -14.09 25.70
N VAL A 299 -6.66 -14.29 25.27
CA VAL A 299 -7.52 -13.22 24.79
C VAL A 299 -8.25 -12.62 25.98
N GLY A 300 -7.85 -11.42 26.39
CA GLY A 300 -8.56 -10.69 27.44
C GLY A 300 -9.56 -9.74 26.82
N TYR A 301 -10.86 -10.04 26.87
CA TYR A 301 -11.91 -9.15 26.36
C TYR A 301 -12.48 -8.28 27.49
N GLU A 302 -12.34 -6.97 27.32
CA GLU A 302 -13.08 -5.99 28.12
C GLU A 302 -14.14 -5.37 27.21
N ALA A 303 -15.40 -5.77 27.43
CA ALA A 303 -16.52 -5.22 26.68
C ALA A 303 -16.61 -3.70 26.91
N ASP A 304 -16.43 -2.88 25.87
CA ASP A 304 -16.74 -1.45 25.96
C ASP A 304 -18.27 -1.30 26.00
N PRO A 305 -18.85 -0.77 27.08
CA PRO A 305 -20.29 -0.59 27.20
C PRO A 305 -20.89 0.35 26.13
N ARG A 306 -20.06 1.10 25.40
CA ARG A 306 -20.49 2.04 24.36
C ARG A 306 -20.71 1.41 22.99
N PHE A 307 -20.20 0.20 22.72
CA PHE A 307 -20.51 -0.49 21.46
C PHE A 307 -21.88 -1.17 21.60
N PRO A 308 -22.91 -0.76 20.83
CA PRO A 308 -24.22 -1.39 20.88
C PRO A 308 -24.13 -2.75 20.17
N LEU A 309 -23.73 -3.79 20.91
CA LEU A 309 -24.16 -5.15 20.59
C LEU A 309 -25.69 -5.09 20.58
N GLY A 310 -26.31 -5.45 19.46
CA GLY A 310 -27.71 -5.15 19.12
C GLY A 310 -28.80 -5.64 20.11
N PRO A 311 -29.89 -6.29 19.68
CA PRO A 311 -31.03 -6.59 20.55
C PRO A 311 -30.75 -7.50 21.77
N LEU A 312 -29.51 -7.99 21.95
CA LEU A 312 -29.02 -8.67 23.16
C LEU A 312 -28.79 -7.74 24.37
N ARG A 313 -29.13 -6.46 24.26
CA ARG A 313 -28.98 -5.45 25.33
C ARG A 313 -29.74 -5.76 26.63
N MET A 314 -30.77 -6.61 26.61
CA MET A 314 -31.60 -6.85 27.80
C MET A 314 -31.01 -7.87 28.80
N MET A 315 -29.94 -8.60 28.48
CA MET A 315 -29.34 -9.56 29.43
C MET A 315 -27.98 -9.13 30.03
N THR A 316 -27.32 -8.09 29.50
CA THR A 316 -25.93 -7.77 29.85
C THR A 316 -25.75 -6.48 30.65
N ALA A 317 -26.82 -5.75 30.98
CA ALA A 317 -26.76 -4.45 31.66
C ALA A 317 -26.14 -4.47 33.08
N GLY A 318 -25.91 -5.65 33.68
CA GLY A 318 -25.18 -5.82 34.95
C GLY A 318 -23.79 -6.47 34.84
N TRP A 319 -23.35 -6.85 33.63
CA TRP A 319 -22.26 -7.80 33.45
C TRP A 319 -20.96 -7.10 33.02
N ARG A 320 -20.23 -6.49 33.96
CA ARG A 320 -18.81 -6.09 33.77
C ARG A 320 -17.88 -7.31 33.87
N HIS A 321 -18.20 -8.41 33.19
CA HIS A 321 -17.36 -9.60 33.23
C HIS A 321 -16.24 -9.46 32.20
N ARG A 322 -15.00 -9.60 32.66
CA ARG A 322 -13.82 -9.75 31.79
C ARG A 322 -13.74 -11.19 31.35
N TYR A 323 -13.87 -11.44 30.06
CA TYR A 323 -13.76 -12.78 29.50
C TYR A 323 -12.32 -13.05 29.11
N TYR A 324 -11.77 -14.16 29.60
CA TYR A 324 -10.46 -14.64 29.20
C TYR A 324 -10.63 -15.97 28.50
N PHE A 325 -10.18 -16.03 27.25
CA PHE A 325 -10.18 -17.25 26.46
C PHE A 325 -8.74 -17.65 26.17
N LEU A 326 -8.43 -18.94 26.35
CA LEU A 326 -7.17 -19.48 25.87
C LEU A 326 -7.34 -19.91 24.41
N HIS A 327 -6.66 -19.22 23.50
CA HIS A 327 -6.66 -19.55 22.09
C HIS A 327 -5.37 -20.27 21.73
N ILE A 328 -5.50 -21.39 21.03
CA ILE A 328 -4.37 -22.06 20.38
C ILE A 328 -4.33 -21.59 18.94
N VAL A 329 -3.32 -20.81 18.61
CA VAL A 329 -3.13 -20.13 17.32
C VAL A 329 -2.01 -20.82 16.57
N ARG A 330 -2.22 -21.09 15.28
CA ARG A 330 -1.17 -21.64 14.42
C ARG A 330 -0.24 -20.54 13.95
N HIS A 331 1.02 -20.87 13.72
CA HIS A 331 2.03 -19.91 13.25
C HIS A 331 1.60 -19.14 11.98
N GLU A 332 0.93 -19.81 11.05
CA GLU A 332 0.40 -19.23 9.82
C GLU A 332 -0.70 -18.16 10.03
N ASP A 333 -1.43 -18.25 11.14
CA ASP A 333 -2.48 -17.30 11.50
C ASP A 333 -1.91 -16.05 12.14
N ILE A 334 -0.67 -16.11 12.67
CA ILE A 334 0.04 -14.95 13.19
C ILE A 334 0.54 -14.10 12.03
N ARG A 335 -0.07 -12.93 11.85
CA ARG A 335 0.24 -11.98 10.79
C ARG A 335 1.51 -11.17 11.08
N GLY A 336 1.80 -10.87 12.35
CA GLY A 336 2.99 -10.11 12.72
C GLY A 336 3.17 -9.90 14.22
N LYS A 337 4.38 -9.55 14.65
CA LYS A 337 4.67 -9.10 16.02
C LYS A 337 4.35 -7.60 16.14
N VAL A 338 3.72 -7.18 17.23
CA VAL A 338 3.53 -5.76 17.55
C VAL A 338 4.87 -5.15 17.94
N ILE A 339 5.27 -4.06 17.30
CA ILE A 339 6.54 -3.38 17.53
C ILE A 339 6.31 -2.07 18.29
N PHE A 340 5.31 -1.30 17.88
CA PHE A 340 5.20 0.10 18.27
C PHE A 340 3.75 0.56 18.37
N ARG A 341 3.43 1.45 19.32
CA ARG A 341 2.16 2.17 19.41
C ARG A 341 2.30 3.53 18.74
N LEU A 342 1.55 3.75 17.66
CA LEU A 342 1.52 5.03 16.96
C LEU A 342 0.50 5.99 17.55
N ARG A 343 -0.62 5.48 18.07
CA ARG A 343 -1.67 6.27 18.71
C ARG A 343 -2.22 5.57 19.96
N PRO A 344 -2.75 6.34 20.93
CA PRO A 344 -2.78 7.81 20.97
C PRO A 344 -1.38 8.41 21.27
N LEU A 345 -1.18 9.71 21.01
CA LEU A 345 0.14 10.36 21.07
C LEU A 345 0.73 10.40 22.50
N ASP A 346 -0.12 10.49 23.52
CA ASP A 346 0.26 10.40 24.94
C ASP A 346 0.79 9.02 25.34
N ARG A 347 0.50 7.99 24.53
CA ARG A 347 0.97 6.61 24.70
C ARG A 347 1.88 6.16 23.56
N PHE A 348 2.39 7.09 22.75
CA PHE A 348 3.29 6.80 21.64
C PHE A 348 4.59 6.17 22.14
N GLY A 349 4.98 5.02 21.60
CA GLY A 349 6.19 4.33 22.04
C GLY A 349 6.21 2.84 21.75
N PHE A 350 7.31 2.17 22.10
CA PHE A 350 7.39 0.71 22.07
C PHE A 350 6.42 0.10 23.10
N ILE A 351 5.91 -1.09 22.79
CA ILE A 351 5.05 -1.86 23.69
C ILE A 351 5.87 -3.04 24.22
N GLU A 352 6.00 -3.11 25.55
CA GLU A 352 6.70 -4.19 26.26
C GLU A 352 5.71 -5.19 26.88
#